data_AF-A0AAU1C905-F1
#
_entry.id   AF-A0AAU1C905-F1
#
_cell.length_a   1.000
_cell.length_b   1.000
_cell.length_c   1.000
_cell.angle_alpha   90.00
_cell.angle_beta   90.00
_cell.angle_gamma   90.00
#
_symmetry.space_group_name_H-M   'P 1'
#
loop_
_entity.id
_entity.type
_entity.pdbx_description
1 polymer ?
#
loop_
_entity_poly.entity_id
_entity_poly.type
_entity_poly.pdbx_seq_one_letter_code
_entity_poly.pdbx_strand_id
1 'polypeptide(L)'
;MVSLLNNRLTRRALRPAAALVDRRIQQRVERAAGPLRGELATLRGEYEEERRGRYAVALLLDGTGRGAHRMPPAHEVDRLVREVGALAGNQAAARRGVVSAYRTVVALEALGVGRLAGSTSNVCGKLATVPLLAPPNGRILEIGTLYGLFAAALTRMTHRAGVEPELTIVDPLAGSQLQPGTAQPADPTGTPVREDVVRANLALTGGGTTHHPRLVRGFSSAPEVRAEAGDREYGVVVVDGDHSMAGVAADLEWVEGIVAPGGIVVLDDYGDAAWPGVQEALDEHLAGGASRLRLLGCVATSAYLRAE
;
A
#
# COMPACT_ATOMS: atom_id res chain seq x y z
N MET A 1 29.73 22.56 69.94
CA MET A 1 28.28 22.50 70.23
C MET A 1 27.77 21.10 69.91
N VAL A 2 27.59 20.26 70.93
CA VAL A 2 27.13 18.87 70.78
C VAL A 2 25.64 18.91 70.43
N SER A 3 25.28 18.37 69.27
CA SER A 3 23.90 18.33 68.78
C SER A 3 22.99 17.63 69.79
N LEU A 4 21.97 18.34 70.28
CA LEU A 4 20.92 17.86 71.18
C LEU A 4 20.17 16.62 70.64
N LEU A 5 20.37 16.26 69.37
CA LEU A 5 19.76 15.12 68.68
C LEU A 5 20.45 13.76 68.94
N ASN A 6 21.63 13.75 69.58
CA ASN A 6 22.39 12.53 69.89
C ASN A 6 22.19 11.99 71.31
N ASN A 7 21.43 12.68 72.17
CA ASN A 7 21.14 12.21 73.53
C ASN A 7 19.86 11.33 73.54
N ARG A 8 20.00 10.11 74.09
CA ARG A 8 18.94 9.07 74.13
C ARG A 8 17.68 9.53 74.87
N LEU A 9 17.83 10.39 75.88
CA LEU A 9 16.69 10.94 76.63
C LEU A 9 15.92 11.98 75.81
N THR A 10 16.60 12.84 75.06
CA THR A 10 15.99 13.83 74.17
C THR A 10 15.24 13.17 73.01
N ARG A 11 15.76 12.07 72.44
CA ARG A 11 15.03 11.25 71.45
C ARG A 11 13.76 10.62 72.01
N ARG A 12 13.76 10.22 73.29
CA ARG A 12 12.60 9.59 73.93
C ARG A 12 11.52 10.62 74.28
N ALA A 13 11.91 11.83 74.65
CA ALA A 13 11.00 12.95 74.94
C ALA A 13 10.41 13.58 73.67
N LEU A 14 11.16 13.65 72.56
CA LEU A 14 10.68 14.24 71.29
C LEU A 14 9.92 13.25 70.40
N ARG A 15 9.97 11.94 70.70
CA ARG A 15 9.29 10.87 69.94
C ARG A 15 7.78 11.12 69.71
N PRO A 16 7.00 11.57 70.71
CA PRO A 16 5.58 11.86 70.52
C PRO A 16 5.33 13.04 69.57
N ALA A 17 6.15 14.08 69.66
CA ALA A 17 6.06 15.26 68.81
C ALA A 17 6.48 14.94 67.36
N ALA A 18 7.55 14.16 67.17
CA ALA A 18 7.97 13.67 65.86
C ALA A 18 6.89 12.78 65.21
N ALA A 19 6.27 11.88 65.98
CA ALA A 19 5.18 11.04 65.49
C ALA A 19 3.92 11.84 65.07
N LEU A 20 3.63 12.96 65.76
CA LEU A 20 2.54 13.86 65.38
C LEU A 20 2.85 14.66 64.11
N VAL A 21 4.11 15.08 63.93
CA VAL A 21 4.57 15.75 62.72
C VAL A 21 4.52 14.78 61.53
N ASP A 22 5.00 13.55 61.68
CA ASP A 22 4.89 12.50 60.66
C ASP A 22 3.43 12.22 60.29
N ARG A 23 2.52 12.08 61.27
CA ARG A 23 1.08 11.91 60.99
C ARG A 23 0.49 13.07 60.20
N ARG A 24 0.86 14.31 60.52
CA ARG A 24 0.38 15.51 59.80
C ARG A 24 0.95 15.58 58.38
N ILE A 25 2.23 15.27 58.20
CA ILE A 25 2.86 15.19 56.89
C ILE A 25 2.16 14.12 56.06
N GLN A 26 1.94 12.94 56.63
CA GLN A 26 1.30 11.82 55.94
C GLN A 26 -0.16 12.14 55.56
N GLN A 27 -0.93 12.76 56.45
CA GLN A 27 -2.28 13.23 56.11
C GLN A 27 -2.28 14.32 55.02
N ARG A 28 -1.30 15.22 55.02
CA ARG A 28 -1.17 16.25 53.97
C ARG A 28 -0.80 15.62 52.63
N VAL A 29 0.13 14.65 52.63
CA VAL A 29 0.52 13.90 51.44
C VAL A 29 -0.64 13.08 50.91
N GLU A 30 -1.42 12.40 51.76
CA GLU A 30 -2.60 11.65 51.34
C GLU A 30 -3.72 12.54 50.77
N ARG A 31 -3.97 13.71 51.38
CA ARG A 31 -4.93 14.69 50.85
C ARG A 31 -4.48 15.29 49.52
N ALA A 32 -3.18 15.51 49.34
CA ALA A 32 -2.63 16.02 48.07
C ALA A 32 -2.56 14.92 46.99
N ALA A 33 -2.28 13.67 47.37
CA ALA A 33 -2.15 12.54 46.46
C ALA A 33 -3.50 11.89 46.08
N GLY A 34 -4.54 12.05 46.89
CA GLY A 34 -5.89 11.53 46.61
C GLY A 34 -6.44 11.98 45.24
N PRO A 35 -6.49 13.30 44.96
CA PRO A 35 -6.91 13.82 43.66
C PRO A 35 -6.04 13.30 42.51
N LEU A 36 -4.71 13.32 42.67
CA LEU A 36 -3.77 12.82 41.66
C LEU A 36 -3.94 11.32 41.37
N ARG A 37 -4.27 10.50 42.37
CA ARG A 37 -4.57 9.07 42.17
C ARG A 37 -5.87 8.87 41.39
N GLY A 38 -6.88 9.70 41.64
CA GLY A 38 -8.13 9.70 40.87
C GLY A 38 -7.94 10.12 39.42
N GLU A 39 -7.16 11.18 39.18
CA GLU A 39 -6.78 11.63 37.84
C GLU A 39 -5.96 10.57 37.09
N LEU A 40 -4.96 9.96 37.74
CA LEU A 40 -4.18 8.86 37.14
C LEU A 40 -5.03 7.64 36.82
N ALA A 41 -5.99 7.28 37.67
CA ALA A 41 -6.91 6.18 37.40
C ALA A 41 -7.82 6.48 36.21
N THR A 42 -8.28 7.73 36.09
CA THR A 42 -9.10 8.20 34.96
C THR A 42 -8.30 8.18 33.67
N LEU A 43 -7.11 8.79 33.65
CA LEU A 43 -6.19 8.77 32.49
C LEU A 43 -5.83 7.34 32.07
N ARG A 44 -5.62 6.43 33.03
CA ARG A 44 -5.37 5.02 32.72
C ARG A 44 -6.60 4.36 32.09
N GLY A 45 -7.81 4.68 32.57
CA GLY A 45 -9.05 4.21 31.97
C GLY A 45 -9.20 4.68 30.52
N GLU A 46 -9.02 5.98 30.28
CA GLU A 46 -9.07 6.60 28.95
C GLU A 46 -8.01 6.02 28.00
N TYR A 47 -6.79 5.83 28.50
CA TYR A 47 -5.70 5.22 27.73
C TYR A 47 -6.00 3.78 27.32
N GLU A 48 -6.56 2.96 28.22
CA GLU A 48 -6.93 1.57 27.89
C GLU A 48 -8.11 1.50 26.91
N GLU A 49 -9.05 2.45 27.00
CA GLU A 49 -10.15 2.57 26.03
C GLU A 49 -9.63 2.99 24.65
N GLU A 50 -8.78 4.01 24.59
CA GLU A 50 -8.13 4.43 23.34
C GLU A 50 -7.27 3.31 22.75
N ARG A 51 -6.51 2.61 23.58
CA ARG A 51 -5.70 1.45 23.17
C ARG A 51 -6.56 0.33 22.59
N ARG A 52 -7.72 0.04 23.19
CA ARG A 52 -8.69 -0.93 22.63
C ARG A 52 -9.23 -0.49 21.28
N GLY A 53 -9.61 0.79 21.15
CA GLY A 53 -10.06 1.36 19.87
C GLY A 53 -8.98 1.28 18.78
N ARG A 54 -7.75 1.66 19.11
CA ARG A 54 -6.58 1.55 18.21
C ARG A 54 -6.28 0.12 17.81
N TYR A 55 -6.42 -0.84 18.73
CA TYR A 55 -6.18 -2.26 18.43
C TYR A 55 -7.19 -2.81 17.40
N ALA A 56 -8.47 -2.46 17.50
CA ALA A 56 -9.47 -2.88 16.52
C ALA A 56 -9.15 -2.35 15.10
N VAL A 57 -8.67 -1.11 15.01
CA VAL A 57 -8.22 -0.53 13.72
C VAL A 57 -6.93 -1.20 13.24
N ALA A 58 -5.99 -1.50 14.15
CA ALA A 58 -4.76 -2.21 13.81
C ALA A 58 -5.03 -3.60 13.22
N LEU A 59 -5.99 -4.35 13.75
CA LEU A 59 -6.38 -5.65 13.18
C LEU A 59 -6.84 -5.56 11.71
N LEU A 60 -7.35 -4.40 11.28
CA LEU A 60 -7.76 -4.16 9.91
C LEU A 60 -6.61 -3.64 9.03
N LEU A 61 -5.72 -2.80 9.59
CA LEU A 61 -4.81 -1.96 8.83
C LEU A 61 -3.32 -2.14 9.15
N ASP A 62 -2.95 -2.98 10.13
CA ASP A 62 -1.55 -3.25 10.42
C ASP A 62 -0.94 -4.26 9.41
N GLY A 63 0.36 -4.52 9.54
CA GLY A 63 1.09 -5.39 8.61
C GLY A 63 0.91 -6.89 8.87
N THR A 64 0.22 -7.29 9.94
CA THR A 64 0.09 -8.70 10.34
C THR A 64 -0.74 -9.44 9.30
N GLY A 65 -0.17 -10.51 8.71
CA GLY A 65 -0.82 -11.25 7.64
C GLY A 65 -0.81 -10.55 6.27
N ARG A 66 -0.14 -9.41 6.11
CA ARG A 66 -0.13 -8.60 4.86
C ARG A 66 1.24 -8.00 4.50
N GLY A 67 2.20 -8.00 5.42
CA GLY A 67 3.55 -7.44 5.25
C GLY A 67 3.61 -5.94 5.52
N ALA A 68 2.86 -5.13 4.77
CA ALA A 68 2.83 -3.66 4.91
C ALA A 68 1.57 -3.18 5.65
N HIS A 69 1.69 -2.13 6.47
CA HIS A 69 0.54 -1.49 7.11
C HIS A 69 -0.16 -0.49 6.17
N ARG A 70 -1.48 -0.41 6.27
CA ARG A 70 -2.38 0.53 5.55
C ARG A 70 -2.76 1.73 6.42
N MET A 71 -1.84 2.20 7.24
CA MET A 71 -2.02 3.39 8.08
C MET A 71 -1.01 4.48 7.69
N PRO A 72 -1.16 5.12 6.51
CA PRO A 72 -0.24 6.17 6.09
C PRO A 72 -0.44 7.42 6.96
N PRO A 73 0.64 8.11 7.37
CA PRO A 73 0.53 9.41 8.00
C PRO A 73 -0.03 10.46 7.02
N ALA A 74 -0.64 11.51 7.55
CA ALA A 74 -1.30 12.54 6.72
C ALA A 74 -0.37 13.18 5.67
N HIS A 75 0.91 13.38 6.02
CA HIS A 75 1.88 13.99 5.11
C HIS A 75 2.22 13.11 3.90
N GLU A 76 2.18 11.78 4.05
CA GLU A 76 2.34 10.85 2.92
C GLU A 76 1.14 10.92 1.98
N VAL A 77 -0.07 10.94 2.52
CA VAL A 77 -1.30 11.10 1.73
C VAL A 77 -1.28 12.44 1.00
N ASP A 78 -0.90 13.52 1.67
CA ASP A 78 -0.83 14.85 1.06
C ASP A 78 0.26 14.94 -0.02
N ARG A 79 1.39 14.27 0.17
CA ARG A 79 2.43 14.12 -0.85
C ARG A 79 1.88 13.39 -2.07
N LEU A 80 1.26 12.24 -1.87
CA LEU A 80 0.69 11.44 -2.95
C LEU A 80 -0.36 12.24 -3.74
N VAL A 81 -1.25 12.97 -3.06
CA VAL A 81 -2.23 13.84 -3.71
C VAL A 81 -1.58 14.92 -4.58
N ARG A 82 -0.45 15.51 -4.14
CA ARG A 82 0.30 16.48 -4.95
C ARG A 82 0.94 15.83 -6.17
N GLU A 83 1.55 14.66 -6.01
CA GLU A 83 2.17 13.93 -7.13
C GLU A 83 1.14 13.54 -8.20
N VAL A 84 0.03 12.90 -7.78
CA VAL A 84 -1.09 12.55 -8.66
C VAL A 84 -1.66 13.78 -9.36
N GLY A 85 -1.90 14.86 -8.61
CA GLY A 85 -2.50 16.07 -9.16
C GLY A 85 -1.59 16.84 -10.10
N ALA A 86 -0.28 16.84 -9.86
CA ALA A 86 0.72 17.41 -10.76
C ALA A 86 0.79 16.64 -12.08
N LEU A 87 0.84 15.31 -12.01
CA LEU A 87 0.93 14.45 -13.20
C LEU A 87 -0.36 14.50 -14.05
N ALA A 88 -1.52 14.43 -13.40
CA ALA A 88 -2.82 14.43 -14.08
C ALA A 88 -3.35 15.84 -14.43
N GLY A 89 -2.69 16.91 -13.95
CA GLY A 89 -3.17 18.29 -14.13
C GLY A 89 -4.48 18.62 -13.42
N ASN A 90 -4.90 17.84 -12.41
CA ASN A 90 -6.19 18.01 -11.73
C ASN A 90 -6.12 17.73 -10.22
N GLN A 91 -5.73 18.75 -9.44
CA GLN A 91 -5.53 18.64 -7.99
C GLN A 91 -6.82 18.27 -7.22
N ALA A 92 -7.97 18.78 -7.65
CA ALA A 92 -9.24 18.50 -6.98
C ALA A 92 -9.69 17.04 -7.18
N ALA A 93 -9.49 16.50 -8.38
CA ALA A 93 -9.76 15.09 -8.65
C ALA A 93 -8.74 14.18 -7.96
N ALA A 94 -7.46 14.58 -7.87
CA ALA A 94 -6.40 13.80 -7.23
C ALA A 94 -6.73 13.42 -5.79
N ARG A 95 -7.17 14.36 -4.94
CA ARG A 95 -7.55 14.04 -3.54
C ARG A 95 -8.70 13.03 -3.47
N ARG A 96 -9.73 13.19 -4.30
CA ARG A 96 -10.87 12.26 -4.34
C ARG A 96 -10.43 10.88 -4.84
N GLY A 97 -9.54 10.84 -5.83
CA GLY A 97 -8.95 9.63 -6.39
C GLY A 97 -8.17 8.86 -5.34
N VAL A 98 -7.20 9.50 -4.68
CA VAL A 98 -6.37 8.89 -3.63
C VAL A 98 -7.20 8.36 -2.47
N VAL A 99 -8.19 9.14 -1.97
CA VAL A 99 -9.06 8.68 -0.89
C VAL A 99 -9.94 7.50 -1.32
N SER A 100 -10.43 7.49 -2.57
CA SER A 100 -11.21 6.37 -3.11
C SER A 100 -10.36 5.12 -3.30
N ALA A 101 -9.12 5.28 -3.79
CA ALA A 101 -8.15 4.21 -3.94
C ALA A 101 -7.84 3.58 -2.58
N TYR A 102 -7.52 4.38 -1.57
CA TYR A 102 -7.25 3.89 -0.21
C TYR A 102 -8.42 3.08 0.36
N ARG A 103 -9.66 3.58 0.26
CA ARG A 103 -10.86 2.85 0.70
C ARG A 103 -11.04 1.53 -0.05
N THR A 104 -10.71 1.50 -1.33
CA THR A 104 -10.81 0.30 -2.17
C THR A 104 -9.75 -0.73 -1.77
N VAL A 105 -8.50 -0.30 -1.53
CA VAL A 105 -7.41 -1.14 -1.03
C VAL A 105 -7.81 -1.82 0.28
N VAL A 106 -8.24 -1.03 1.27
CA VAL A 106 -8.66 -1.56 2.58
C VAL A 106 -9.82 -2.55 2.44
N ALA A 107 -10.83 -2.23 1.63
CA ALA A 107 -11.99 -3.11 1.45
C ALA A 107 -11.62 -4.44 0.77
N LEU A 108 -10.80 -4.39 -0.28
CA LEU A 108 -10.41 -5.58 -1.03
C LEU A 108 -9.42 -6.45 -0.25
N GLU A 109 -8.48 -5.88 0.49
CA GLU A 109 -7.62 -6.68 1.38
C GLU A 109 -8.41 -7.29 2.54
N ALA A 110 -9.46 -6.62 3.05
CA ALA A 110 -10.28 -7.16 4.13
C ALA A 110 -11.20 -8.32 3.70
N LEU A 111 -11.67 -8.31 2.45
CA LEU A 111 -12.61 -9.30 1.91
C LEU A 111 -11.95 -10.37 1.05
N GLY A 112 -10.83 -10.03 0.42
CA GLY A 112 -10.10 -10.89 -0.49
C GLY A 112 -9.19 -11.88 0.21
N VAL A 113 -8.59 -12.72 -0.62
CA VAL A 113 -7.67 -13.78 -0.22
C VAL A 113 -6.26 -13.39 -0.66
N GLY A 114 -5.32 -13.34 0.28
CA GLY A 114 -3.96 -12.83 0.05
C GLY A 114 -3.81 -11.35 0.43
N ARG A 115 -2.92 -10.63 -0.26
CA ARG A 115 -2.58 -9.21 0.01
C ARG A 115 -2.35 -8.42 -1.28
N LEU A 116 -2.33 -7.10 -1.19
CA LEU A 116 -1.73 -6.26 -2.22
C LEU A 116 -0.23 -6.10 -1.92
N ALA A 117 0.62 -6.38 -2.89
CA ALA A 117 2.05 -6.05 -2.78
C ALA A 117 2.27 -4.54 -2.87
N GLY A 118 3.41 -4.08 -2.35
CA GLY A 118 3.78 -2.66 -2.37
C GLY A 118 3.24 -1.82 -1.22
N SER A 119 3.87 -0.64 -1.07
CA SER A 119 3.48 0.35 -0.06
C SER A 119 2.08 0.92 -0.30
N THR A 120 1.47 1.52 0.72
CA THR A 120 0.16 2.17 0.55
C THR A 120 0.20 3.27 -0.51
N SER A 121 1.29 4.03 -0.57
CA SER A 121 1.46 5.12 -1.54
C SER A 121 1.64 4.62 -2.97
N ASN A 122 2.43 3.55 -3.16
CA ASN A 122 2.60 2.91 -4.47
C ASN A 122 1.25 2.43 -5.02
N VAL A 123 0.54 1.59 -4.27
CA VAL A 123 -0.74 1.01 -4.70
C VAL A 123 -1.80 2.11 -4.93
N CYS A 124 -1.96 3.04 -3.99
CA CYS A 124 -2.94 4.11 -4.14
C CYS A 124 -2.57 5.07 -5.27
N GLY A 125 -1.27 5.28 -5.53
CA GLY A 125 -0.77 6.08 -6.65
C GLY A 125 -1.21 5.52 -7.99
N LYS A 126 -0.92 4.23 -8.24
CA LYS A 126 -1.33 3.54 -9.47
C LYS A 126 -2.85 3.62 -9.67
N LEU A 127 -3.62 3.27 -8.63
CA LEU A 127 -5.09 3.26 -8.68
C LEU A 127 -5.73 4.63 -8.88
N ALA A 128 -5.16 5.69 -8.31
CA ALA A 128 -5.71 7.04 -8.41
C ALA A 128 -5.29 7.74 -9.72
N THR A 129 -4.08 7.47 -10.21
CA THR A 129 -3.51 8.18 -11.36
C THR A 129 -4.07 7.67 -12.69
N VAL A 130 -4.13 6.35 -12.89
CA VAL A 130 -4.52 5.76 -14.18
C VAL A 130 -5.86 6.31 -14.70
N PRO A 131 -6.95 6.36 -13.92
CA PRO A 131 -8.23 6.86 -14.44
C PRO A 131 -8.19 8.37 -14.77
N LEU A 132 -7.33 9.14 -14.11
CA LEU A 132 -7.20 10.58 -14.34
C LEU A 132 -6.39 10.92 -15.59
N LEU A 133 -5.57 9.99 -16.07
CA LEU A 133 -4.81 10.15 -17.32
C LEU A 133 -5.68 9.90 -18.57
N ALA A 134 -6.95 9.53 -18.40
CA ALA A 134 -7.91 9.33 -19.50
C ALA A 134 -7.39 8.37 -20.59
N PRO A 135 -7.22 7.07 -20.26
CA PRO A 135 -6.82 6.08 -21.26
C PRO A 135 -7.82 6.04 -22.43
N PRO A 136 -7.36 5.70 -23.65
CA PRO A 136 -8.14 5.83 -24.88
C PRO A 136 -9.26 4.79 -25.00
N ASN A 137 -9.19 3.71 -24.23
CA ASN A 137 -10.21 2.67 -24.14
C ASN A 137 -10.15 1.96 -22.78
N GLY A 138 -11.13 1.11 -22.51
CA GLY A 138 -11.27 0.38 -21.24
C GLY A 138 -10.50 -0.93 -21.13
N ARG A 139 -9.70 -1.33 -22.13
CA ARG A 139 -8.93 -2.58 -22.07
C ARG A 139 -7.70 -2.40 -21.19
N ILE A 140 -7.59 -3.23 -20.17
CA ILE A 140 -6.53 -3.21 -19.16
C ILE A 140 -5.76 -4.51 -19.26
N LEU A 141 -4.44 -4.43 -19.38
CA LEU A 141 -3.52 -5.55 -19.19
C LEU A 141 -2.74 -5.35 -17.89
N GLU A 142 -2.68 -6.37 -17.04
CA GLU A 142 -1.74 -6.46 -15.92
C GLU A 142 -0.79 -7.64 -16.16
N ILE A 143 0.52 -7.36 -16.14
CA ILE A 143 1.59 -8.36 -16.18
C ILE A 143 2.12 -8.50 -14.77
N GLY A 144 1.94 -9.68 -14.16
CA GLY A 144 2.19 -9.91 -12.73
C GLY A 144 1.04 -9.41 -11.88
N THR A 145 0.20 -10.33 -11.40
CA THR A 145 -1.03 -10.00 -10.65
C THR A 145 -0.99 -10.46 -9.20
N LEU A 146 -0.10 -11.41 -8.89
CA LEU A 146 -0.07 -12.09 -7.61
C LEU A 146 -1.46 -12.68 -7.28
N TYR A 147 -2.21 -12.09 -6.35
CA TYR A 147 -3.55 -12.55 -5.97
C TYR A 147 -4.70 -11.90 -6.76
N GLY A 148 -4.44 -11.01 -7.72
CA GLY A 148 -5.51 -10.35 -8.51
C GLY A 148 -6.21 -9.19 -7.81
N LEU A 149 -5.81 -8.83 -6.59
CA LEU A 149 -6.42 -7.74 -5.84
C LEU A 149 -6.16 -6.37 -6.47
N PHE A 150 -4.98 -6.18 -7.08
CA PHE A 150 -4.65 -4.90 -7.71
C PHE A 150 -5.48 -4.71 -8.99
N ALA A 151 -5.48 -5.70 -9.89
CA ALA A 151 -6.39 -5.77 -11.02
C ALA A 151 -7.84 -5.50 -10.64
N ALA A 152 -8.33 -6.13 -9.56
CA ALA A 152 -9.67 -5.90 -9.05
C ALA A 152 -9.90 -4.44 -8.64
N ALA A 153 -8.97 -3.87 -7.88
CA ALA A 153 -9.02 -2.48 -7.44
C ALA A 153 -8.99 -1.51 -8.63
N LEU A 154 -8.13 -1.76 -9.63
CA LEU A 154 -7.96 -0.92 -10.80
C LEU A 154 -9.22 -0.94 -11.67
N THR A 155 -9.76 -2.14 -11.93
CA THR A 155 -11.05 -2.32 -12.63
C THR A 155 -12.16 -1.48 -11.98
N ARG A 156 -12.28 -1.55 -10.64
CA ARG A 156 -13.26 -0.76 -9.90
C ARG A 156 -13.02 0.75 -10.00
N MET A 157 -11.76 1.19 -9.94
CA MET A 157 -11.40 2.60 -10.04
C MET A 157 -11.65 3.17 -11.45
N THR A 158 -11.36 2.40 -12.49
CA THR A 158 -11.65 2.74 -13.89
C THR A 158 -13.15 2.81 -14.14
N HIS A 159 -13.93 1.83 -13.68
CA HIS A 159 -15.40 1.87 -13.76
C HIS A 159 -15.97 3.07 -13.02
N ARG A 160 -15.43 3.44 -11.85
CA ARG A 160 -15.84 4.67 -11.13
C ARG A 160 -15.55 5.96 -11.91
N ALA A 161 -14.61 5.95 -12.84
CA ALA A 161 -14.33 7.07 -13.74
C ALA A 161 -15.23 7.07 -14.99
N GLY A 162 -16.16 6.11 -15.11
CA GLY A 162 -17.11 6.02 -16.22
C GLY A 162 -16.58 5.26 -17.43
N VAL A 163 -15.48 4.52 -17.29
CA VAL A 163 -14.90 3.68 -18.34
C VAL A 163 -15.18 2.22 -18.01
N GLU A 164 -15.86 1.50 -18.92
CA GLU A 164 -16.14 0.07 -18.74
C GLU A 164 -14.86 -0.75 -18.92
N PRO A 165 -14.38 -1.46 -17.88
CA PRO A 165 -13.10 -2.15 -17.95
C PRO A 165 -13.20 -3.56 -18.57
N GLU A 166 -12.28 -3.86 -19.48
CA GLU A 166 -12.03 -5.20 -20.04
C GLU A 166 -10.65 -5.68 -19.57
N LEU A 167 -10.61 -6.55 -18.56
CA LEU A 167 -9.36 -6.97 -17.93
C LEU A 167 -8.76 -8.23 -18.58
N THR A 168 -7.47 -8.14 -18.94
CA THR A 168 -6.58 -9.27 -19.20
C THR A 168 -5.49 -9.30 -18.13
N ILE A 169 -5.19 -10.49 -17.61
CA ILE A 169 -4.08 -10.75 -16.70
C ILE A 169 -3.12 -11.72 -17.36
N VAL A 170 -1.81 -11.44 -17.23
CA VAL A 170 -0.72 -12.37 -17.54
C VAL A 170 0.07 -12.64 -16.27
N ASP A 171 0.05 -13.90 -15.81
CA ASP A 171 0.80 -14.32 -14.63
C ASP A 171 1.07 -15.83 -14.69
N PRO A 172 2.25 -16.33 -14.29
CA PRO A 172 2.53 -17.77 -14.25
C PRO A 172 1.67 -18.54 -13.23
N LEU A 173 1.15 -17.86 -12.20
CA LEU A 173 0.35 -18.41 -11.11
C LEU A 173 1.05 -19.63 -10.47
N ALA A 174 2.30 -19.38 -10.04
CA ALA A 174 3.27 -20.41 -9.68
C ALA A 174 3.27 -20.79 -8.19
N GLY A 175 2.21 -20.46 -7.44
CA GLY A 175 2.10 -20.76 -6.01
C GLY A 175 2.77 -19.75 -5.08
N SER A 176 3.73 -18.95 -5.57
CA SER A 176 4.41 -17.89 -4.82
C SER A 176 4.69 -16.66 -5.69
N GLN A 177 5.14 -15.57 -5.05
CA GLN A 177 5.70 -14.42 -5.75
C GLN A 177 7.08 -14.78 -6.31
N LEU A 178 7.23 -14.75 -7.64
CA LEU A 178 8.49 -15.05 -8.32
C LEU A 178 9.24 -13.75 -8.64
N GLN A 179 10.45 -13.61 -8.09
CA GLN A 179 11.36 -12.51 -8.38
C GLN A 179 12.77 -13.08 -8.58
N PRO A 180 13.21 -13.35 -9.83
CA PRO A 180 14.51 -13.94 -10.12
C PRO A 180 15.66 -13.18 -9.46
N GLY A 181 16.64 -13.91 -8.93
CA GLY A 181 17.81 -13.31 -8.29
C GLY A 181 17.59 -12.77 -6.87
N THR A 182 16.38 -12.90 -6.31
CA THR A 182 16.08 -12.47 -4.93
C THR A 182 15.74 -13.64 -4.01
N ALA A 183 15.85 -13.41 -2.69
CA ALA A 183 15.31 -14.34 -1.71
C ALA A 183 13.77 -14.37 -1.83
N GLN A 184 13.18 -15.57 -1.86
CA GLN A 184 11.74 -15.76 -1.91
C GLN A 184 11.23 -16.18 -0.53
N PRO A 185 11.02 -15.23 0.41
CA PRO A 185 10.45 -15.57 1.71
C PRO A 185 9.03 -16.11 1.54
N ALA A 186 8.56 -16.86 2.55
CA ALA A 186 7.16 -17.24 2.62
C ALA A 186 6.28 -15.98 2.61
N ASP A 187 5.20 -16.01 1.85
CA ASP A 187 4.26 -14.89 1.82
C ASP A 187 3.65 -14.68 3.22
N PRO A 188 3.59 -13.44 3.73
CA PRO A 188 3.09 -13.16 5.07
C PRO A 188 1.62 -13.58 5.30
N THR A 189 0.84 -13.76 4.23
CA THR A 189 -0.55 -14.23 4.29
C THR A 189 -0.65 -15.75 4.43
N GLY A 190 0.40 -16.50 4.10
CA GLY A 190 0.36 -17.96 3.94
C GLY A 190 -0.50 -18.46 2.77
N THR A 191 -1.01 -17.56 1.93
CA THR A 191 -1.89 -17.89 0.79
C THR A 191 -1.04 -18.24 -0.43
N PRO A 192 -1.30 -19.37 -1.12
CA PRO A 192 -0.62 -19.67 -2.37
C PRO A 192 -1.19 -18.86 -3.53
N VAL A 193 -0.32 -18.46 -4.46
CA VAL A 193 -0.70 -17.76 -5.70
C VAL A 193 -1.31 -18.76 -6.69
N ARG A 194 -2.63 -18.71 -6.88
CA ARG A 194 -3.38 -19.66 -7.74
C ARG A 194 -4.52 -18.99 -8.48
N GLU A 195 -4.93 -19.60 -9.58
CA GLU A 195 -6.01 -19.09 -10.42
C GLU A 195 -7.37 -19.00 -9.70
N ASP A 196 -7.71 -19.98 -8.86
CA ASP A 196 -8.97 -19.98 -8.09
C ASP A 196 -9.03 -18.78 -7.12
N VAL A 197 -7.89 -18.42 -6.51
CA VAL A 197 -7.76 -17.25 -5.63
C VAL A 197 -7.92 -15.96 -6.43
N VAL A 198 -7.24 -15.85 -7.57
CA VAL A 198 -7.36 -14.68 -8.46
C VAL A 198 -8.81 -14.50 -8.90
N ARG A 199 -9.48 -15.55 -9.37
CA ARG A 199 -10.89 -15.49 -9.79
C ARG A 199 -11.82 -15.08 -8.64
N ALA A 200 -11.61 -15.60 -7.43
CA ALA A 200 -12.40 -15.21 -6.26
C ALA A 200 -12.24 -13.73 -5.92
N ASN A 201 -11.00 -13.21 -5.97
CA ASN A 201 -10.73 -11.80 -5.72
C ASN A 201 -11.30 -10.88 -6.81
N LEU A 202 -11.21 -11.28 -8.08
CA LEU A 202 -11.80 -10.52 -9.19
C LEU A 202 -13.33 -10.44 -9.09
N ALA A 203 -14.01 -11.42 -8.49
CA ALA A 203 -15.45 -11.36 -8.25
C ALA A 203 -15.85 -10.24 -7.26
N LEU A 204 -14.93 -9.76 -6.43
CA LEU A 204 -15.17 -8.65 -5.49
C LEU A 204 -15.30 -7.28 -6.17
N THR A 205 -14.97 -7.18 -7.45
CA THR A 205 -15.12 -5.93 -8.24
C THR A 205 -16.57 -5.48 -8.40
N GLY A 206 -17.52 -6.39 -8.16
CA GLY A 206 -18.95 -6.22 -8.39
C GLY A 206 -19.32 -6.85 -9.73
N GLY A 207 -20.25 -7.81 -9.72
CA GLY A 207 -20.64 -8.64 -10.88
C GLY A 207 -21.42 -7.90 -11.97
N GLY A 208 -21.03 -6.66 -12.29
CA GLY A 208 -21.67 -5.81 -13.29
C GLY A 208 -20.84 -5.57 -14.55
N THR A 209 -19.58 -6.02 -14.61
CA THR A 209 -18.83 -5.94 -15.88
C THR A 209 -19.42 -6.95 -16.85
N THR A 210 -19.80 -6.50 -18.05
CA THR A 210 -20.28 -7.38 -19.13
C THR A 210 -19.21 -8.35 -19.62
N HIS A 211 -17.96 -8.12 -19.20
CA HIS A 211 -16.78 -8.86 -19.60
C HIS A 211 -16.24 -9.68 -18.44
N HIS A 212 -16.08 -10.98 -18.66
CA HIS A 212 -15.34 -11.85 -17.76
C HIS A 212 -13.84 -11.57 -17.91
N PRO A 213 -13.08 -11.42 -16.81
CA PRO A 213 -11.63 -11.27 -16.87
C PRO A 213 -10.98 -12.43 -17.64
N ARG A 214 -10.06 -12.09 -18.54
CA ARG A 214 -9.23 -13.05 -19.24
C ARG A 214 -7.98 -13.32 -18.42
N LEU A 215 -7.73 -14.59 -18.10
CA LEU A 215 -6.50 -15.02 -17.42
C LEU A 215 -5.66 -15.81 -18.42
N VAL A 216 -4.49 -15.28 -18.78
CA VAL A 216 -3.49 -15.94 -19.62
C VAL A 216 -2.37 -16.43 -18.71
N ARG A 217 -2.35 -17.73 -18.43
CA ARG A 217 -1.40 -18.31 -17.48
C ARG A 217 -0.05 -18.55 -18.15
N GLY A 218 1.00 -17.90 -17.66
CA GLY A 218 2.38 -18.13 -18.09
C GLY A 218 3.26 -16.90 -17.87
N PHE A 219 4.54 -17.02 -18.23
CA PHE A 219 5.48 -15.90 -18.19
C PHE A 219 5.24 -14.96 -19.38
N SER A 220 5.30 -13.65 -19.15
CA SER A 220 5.16 -12.65 -20.22
C SER A 220 6.26 -12.75 -21.29
N SER A 221 7.40 -13.38 -20.98
CA SER A 221 8.47 -13.68 -21.94
C SER A 221 8.15 -14.83 -22.90
N ALA A 222 7.14 -15.64 -22.62
CA ALA A 222 6.79 -16.80 -23.44
C ALA A 222 6.03 -16.36 -24.72
N PRO A 223 6.46 -16.79 -25.93
CA PRO A 223 5.84 -16.36 -27.18
C PRO A 223 4.34 -16.68 -27.29
N GLU A 224 3.91 -17.83 -26.79
CA GLU A 224 2.51 -18.25 -26.78
C GLU A 224 1.63 -17.38 -25.88
N VAL A 225 2.17 -16.94 -24.74
CA VAL A 225 1.49 -16.01 -23.80
C VAL A 225 1.35 -14.64 -24.46
N ARG A 226 2.41 -14.16 -25.12
CA ARG A 226 2.38 -12.89 -25.86
C ARG A 226 1.41 -12.92 -27.02
N ALA A 227 1.36 -14.02 -27.77
CA ALA A 227 0.44 -14.21 -28.89
C ALA A 227 -1.01 -14.26 -28.41
N GLU A 228 -1.27 -14.96 -27.30
CA GLU A 228 -2.61 -15.04 -26.72
C GLU A 228 -3.06 -13.66 -26.21
N ALA A 229 -2.29 -13.04 -25.31
CA ALA A 229 -2.66 -11.76 -24.70
C ALA A 229 -2.56 -10.56 -25.66
N GLY A 230 -1.71 -10.63 -26.69
CA GLY A 230 -1.45 -9.57 -27.66
C GLY A 230 -2.41 -9.52 -28.85
N ASP A 231 -3.53 -10.24 -28.80
CA ASP A 231 -4.57 -10.25 -29.85
C ASP A 231 -5.40 -8.95 -29.95
N ARG A 232 -5.06 -7.93 -29.16
CA ARG A 232 -5.78 -6.65 -29.05
C ARG A 232 -4.86 -5.54 -28.56
N GLU A 233 -5.31 -4.30 -28.77
CA GLU A 233 -4.66 -3.12 -28.20
C GLU A 233 -5.24 -2.74 -26.84
N TYR A 234 -4.38 -2.34 -25.91
CA TYR A 234 -4.73 -2.00 -24.53
C TYR A 234 -4.66 -0.50 -24.25
N GLY A 235 -5.71 0.06 -23.65
CA GLY A 235 -5.72 1.45 -23.19
C GLY A 235 -4.89 1.66 -21.92
N VAL A 236 -4.71 0.60 -21.13
CA VAL A 236 -3.86 0.59 -19.94
C VAL A 236 -3.03 -0.70 -19.93
N VAL A 237 -1.72 -0.58 -19.69
CA VAL A 237 -0.84 -1.72 -19.39
C VAL A 237 -0.10 -1.47 -18.09
N VAL A 238 -0.14 -2.41 -17.16
CA VAL A 238 0.61 -2.38 -15.90
C VAL A 238 1.68 -3.46 -15.94
N VAL A 239 2.94 -3.06 -15.80
CA VAL A 239 4.11 -3.95 -15.75
C VAL A 239 4.55 -4.06 -14.28
N ASP A 240 4.26 -5.21 -13.66
CA ASP A 240 4.47 -5.52 -12.23
C ASP A 240 4.86 -7.01 -12.07
N GLY A 241 5.60 -7.53 -13.05
CA GLY A 241 5.99 -8.93 -13.16
C GLY A 241 7.38 -9.20 -12.58
N ASP A 242 8.35 -9.40 -13.48
CA ASP A 242 9.75 -9.62 -13.15
C ASP A 242 10.47 -8.27 -13.00
N HIS A 243 10.90 -7.93 -11.79
CA HIS A 243 11.60 -6.67 -11.50
C HIS A 243 13.10 -6.70 -11.83
N SER A 244 13.59 -7.75 -12.50
CA SER A 244 14.92 -7.75 -13.10
C SER A 244 14.95 -6.83 -14.33
N MET A 245 16.10 -6.22 -14.59
CA MET A 245 16.31 -5.36 -15.76
C MET A 245 15.93 -6.07 -17.07
N ALA A 246 16.32 -7.34 -17.23
CA ALA A 246 16.02 -8.12 -18.43
C ALA A 246 14.53 -8.44 -18.57
N GLY A 247 13.84 -8.74 -17.47
CA GLY A 247 12.39 -8.96 -17.45
C GLY A 247 11.62 -7.71 -17.87
N VAL A 248 11.94 -6.57 -17.23
CA VAL A 248 11.32 -5.28 -17.54
C VAL A 248 11.60 -4.86 -18.98
N ALA A 249 12.84 -4.98 -19.48
CA ALA A 249 13.18 -4.63 -20.85
C ALA A 249 12.38 -5.48 -21.87
N ALA A 250 12.25 -6.78 -21.62
CA ALA A 250 11.47 -7.67 -22.48
C ALA A 250 9.97 -7.33 -22.47
N ASP A 251 9.42 -6.93 -21.31
CA ASP A 251 8.04 -6.49 -21.20
C ASP A 251 7.81 -5.14 -21.89
N LEU A 252 8.72 -4.17 -21.74
CA LEU A 252 8.65 -2.89 -22.44
C LEU A 252 8.66 -3.06 -23.96
N GLU A 253 9.55 -3.90 -24.51
CA GLU A 253 9.56 -4.23 -25.95
C GLU A 253 8.22 -4.81 -26.41
N TRP A 254 7.60 -5.67 -25.61
CA TRP A 254 6.30 -6.24 -25.96
C TRP A 254 5.19 -5.19 -25.90
N VAL A 255 5.19 -4.35 -24.85
CA VAL A 255 4.22 -3.28 -24.63
C VAL A 255 4.18 -2.32 -25.82
N GLU A 256 5.34 -1.99 -26.40
CA GLU A 256 5.46 -1.18 -27.63
C GLU A 256 4.60 -1.71 -28.79
N GLY A 257 4.31 -3.02 -28.84
CA GLY A 257 3.48 -3.62 -29.88
C GLY A 257 1.98 -3.70 -29.57
N ILE A 258 1.59 -3.60 -28.29
CA ILE A 258 0.20 -3.92 -27.85
C ILE A 258 -0.53 -2.76 -27.15
N VAL A 259 0.17 -1.69 -26.77
CA VAL A 259 -0.51 -0.52 -26.19
C VAL A 259 -1.24 0.28 -27.29
N ALA A 260 -2.48 0.70 -27.05
CA ALA A 260 -3.21 1.54 -28.00
C ALA A 260 -2.55 2.93 -28.10
N PRO A 261 -2.62 3.63 -29.24
CA PRO A 261 -2.24 5.04 -29.32
C PRO A 261 -2.96 5.88 -28.24
N GLY A 262 -2.20 6.68 -27.49
CA GLY A 262 -2.68 7.42 -26.32
C GLY A 262 -2.80 6.59 -25.03
N GLY A 263 -2.51 5.29 -25.10
CA GLY A 263 -2.59 4.35 -23.98
C GLY A 263 -1.60 4.67 -22.87
N ILE A 264 -1.94 4.26 -21.66
CA ILE A 264 -1.15 4.52 -20.44
C ILE A 264 -0.41 3.24 -20.05
N VAL A 265 0.91 3.34 -19.94
CA VAL A 265 1.74 2.27 -19.38
C VAL A 265 2.17 2.69 -17.98
N VAL A 266 1.99 1.80 -17.02
CA VAL A 266 2.45 1.95 -15.64
C VAL A 266 3.54 0.94 -15.39
N LEU A 267 4.74 1.41 -15.05
CA LEU A 267 5.84 0.55 -14.65
C LEU A 267 5.97 0.61 -13.13
N ASP A 268 5.75 -0.52 -12.46
CA ASP A 268 5.84 -0.58 -11.02
C ASP A 268 7.27 -0.53 -10.51
N ASP A 269 7.45 -0.05 -9.28
CA ASP A 269 8.73 0.07 -8.58
C ASP A 269 9.83 0.87 -9.30
N TYR A 270 9.45 1.76 -10.24
CA TYR A 270 10.35 2.76 -10.80
C TYR A 270 10.87 3.73 -9.71
N GLY A 271 12.18 3.72 -9.51
CA GLY A 271 12.86 4.51 -8.47
C GLY A 271 12.82 3.88 -7.08
N ASP A 272 12.34 2.65 -6.93
CA ASP A 272 12.51 1.90 -5.68
C ASP A 272 13.95 1.36 -5.59
N ALA A 273 14.62 1.64 -4.47
CA ALA A 273 15.99 1.21 -4.23
C ALA A 273 16.13 -0.32 -4.10
N ALA A 274 15.04 -1.03 -3.82
CA ALA A 274 15.02 -2.50 -3.83
C ALA A 274 15.07 -3.08 -5.25
N TRP A 275 14.68 -2.30 -6.27
CA TRP A 275 14.50 -2.76 -7.65
C TRP A 275 15.19 -1.82 -8.67
N PRO A 276 16.50 -1.59 -8.55
CA PRO A 276 17.21 -0.65 -9.44
C PRO A 276 17.11 -1.03 -10.92
N GLY A 277 17.04 -2.32 -11.23
CA GLY A 277 16.93 -2.84 -12.60
C GLY A 277 15.68 -2.36 -13.35
N VAL A 278 14.61 -2.00 -12.64
CA VAL A 278 13.39 -1.43 -13.24
C VAL A 278 13.68 -0.06 -13.85
N GLN A 279 14.30 0.82 -13.05
CA GLN A 279 14.65 2.17 -13.51
C GLN A 279 15.71 2.10 -14.62
N GLU A 280 16.74 1.27 -14.44
CA GLU A 280 17.79 1.08 -15.45
C GLU A 280 17.21 0.61 -16.79
N ALA A 281 16.30 -0.37 -16.77
CA ALA A 281 15.65 -0.86 -17.99
C ALA A 281 14.82 0.22 -18.69
N LEU A 282 14.02 0.99 -17.94
CA LEU A 282 13.21 2.05 -18.55
C LEU A 282 14.07 3.18 -19.11
N ASP A 283 15.07 3.63 -18.35
CA ASP A 283 15.95 4.72 -18.75
C ASP A 283 16.73 4.32 -20.03
N GLU A 284 17.19 3.07 -20.15
CA GLU A 284 17.84 2.53 -21.36
C GLU A 284 16.86 2.43 -22.54
N HIS A 285 15.65 1.92 -22.31
CA HIS A 285 14.62 1.76 -23.34
C HIS A 285 14.26 3.10 -24.00
N LEU A 286 14.16 4.17 -23.20
CA LEU A 286 13.83 5.51 -23.68
C LEU A 286 15.04 6.22 -24.33
N ALA A 287 16.27 5.93 -23.87
CA ALA A 287 17.48 6.56 -24.40
C ALA A 287 17.72 6.27 -25.90
N GLY A 288 17.20 5.15 -26.41
CA GLY A 288 17.31 4.76 -27.82
C GLY A 288 16.54 5.65 -28.81
N GLY A 289 15.60 6.49 -28.34
CA GLY A 289 14.85 7.45 -29.17
C GLY A 289 13.88 6.84 -30.19
N ALA A 290 13.80 5.51 -30.29
CA ALA A 290 12.90 4.78 -31.18
C ALA A 290 11.59 4.36 -30.50
N SER A 291 11.51 4.50 -29.17
CA SER A 291 10.33 4.17 -28.38
C SER A 291 9.16 5.11 -28.74
N ARG A 292 7.95 4.56 -28.88
CA ARG A 292 6.73 5.39 -28.94
C ARG A 292 6.16 5.68 -27.55
N LEU A 293 6.79 5.19 -26.49
CA LEU A 293 6.43 5.51 -25.12
C LEU A 293 7.12 6.81 -24.70
N ARG A 294 6.34 7.75 -24.19
CA ARG A 294 6.84 8.98 -23.57
C ARG A 294 6.59 8.96 -22.07
N LEU A 295 7.64 9.13 -21.28
CA LEU A 295 7.53 9.30 -19.83
C LEU A 295 6.74 10.59 -19.51
N LEU A 296 5.63 10.44 -18.78
CA LEU A 296 4.84 11.56 -18.25
C LEU A 296 5.36 12.03 -16.89
N GLY A 297 5.82 11.09 -16.06
CA GLY A 297 6.34 11.35 -14.74
C GLY A 297 6.23 10.14 -13.82
N CYS A 298 6.46 10.37 -12.53
CA CYS A 298 6.42 9.35 -11.49
C CYS A 298 5.49 9.78 -10.34
N VAL A 299 4.76 8.83 -9.78
CA VAL A 299 3.97 8.99 -8.55
C VAL A 299 4.35 7.87 -7.60
N ALA A 300 4.70 8.20 -6.36
CA ALA A 300 5.33 7.28 -5.41
C ALA A 300 6.56 6.58 -6.01
N THR A 301 6.45 5.30 -6.34
CA THR A 301 7.48 4.48 -6.98
C THR A 301 6.98 3.87 -8.30
N SER A 302 6.08 4.53 -9.01
CA SER A 302 5.60 4.03 -10.31
C SER A 302 5.78 5.09 -11.39
N ALA A 303 6.38 4.70 -12.52
CA ALA A 303 6.48 5.54 -13.71
C ALA A 303 5.21 5.41 -14.55
N TYR A 304 4.80 6.52 -15.17
CA TYR A 304 3.65 6.59 -16.06
C TYR A 304 4.13 7.05 -17.42
N LEU A 305 3.83 6.26 -18.45
CA LEU A 305 4.15 6.57 -19.83
C LEU A 305 2.88 6.67 -20.67
N ARG A 306 2.97 7.40 -21.77
CA ARG A 306 1.94 7.48 -22.80
C ARG A 306 2.49 6.98 -24.12
N ALA A 307 1.74 6.13 -24.80
CA ALA A 307 2.04 5.73 -26.17
C ALA A 307 1.62 6.84 -27.14
N GLU A 308 2.52 7.29 -28.01
CA GLU A 308 2.29 8.35 -29.01
C GLU A 308 2.31 7.82 -30.45
#